data_AF-A0A2E0RU85-F1
#
_entry.id   AF-A0A2E0RU85-F1
#
_cell.length_a   1.000
_cell.length_b   1.000
_cell.length_c   1.000
_cell.angle_alpha   90.00
_cell.angle_beta   90.00
_cell.angle_gamma   90.00
#
_symmetry.space_group_name_H-M   'P 1'
#
loop_
_entity.id
_entity.type
_entity.pdbx_description
1 polymer ?
#
loop_
_entity_poly.entity_id
_entity_poly.type
_entity_poly.pdbx_seq_one_letter_code
_entity_poly.pdbx_strand_id
1 'polypeptide(L)'
;MAMDVIAERAGVSKATIYRRWASKEALVLEALRRAINPLDDADLGSVRADLTTYLGNLAERMATGNMADVLPHLIEWSVHDPQLRAQLDDYVAHRRRPLVAILQRGVERGEIRDDVELDTMVDAFVGPFIYRKLLTGAPIGAGFVDDLLDLLIPTITA
;
A
#
# COMPACT_ATOMS: atom_id res chain seq x y z
N MET A 1 -20.94 9.49 0.49
CA MET A 1 -20.76 10.78 -0.23
C MET A 1 -21.58 10.77 -1.52
N ALA A 2 -22.38 11.80 -1.78
CA ALA A 2 -23.15 11.92 -3.01
C ALA A 2 -22.34 12.65 -4.11
N MET A 3 -22.51 12.25 -5.37
CA MET A 3 -21.84 12.89 -6.52
C MET A 3 -22.16 14.38 -6.68
N ASP A 4 -23.31 14.83 -6.16
CA ASP A 4 -23.67 16.25 -6.10
C ASP A 4 -22.66 17.08 -5.31
N VAL A 5 -22.25 16.58 -4.14
CA VAL A 5 -21.30 17.29 -3.26
C VAL A 5 -19.92 17.39 -3.92
N ILE A 6 -19.52 16.36 -4.67
CA ILE A 6 -18.24 16.36 -5.40
C ILE A 6 -18.31 17.36 -6.56
N ALA A 7 -19.39 17.34 -7.33
CA ALA A 7 -19.63 18.27 -8.44
C ALA A 7 -19.62 19.74 -7.98
N GLU A 8 -20.36 20.03 -6.90
CA GLU A 8 -20.43 21.35 -6.29
C GLU A 8 -19.06 21.84 -5.82
N ARG A 9 -18.33 21.02 -5.04
CA ARG A 9 -16.98 21.37 -4.56
C ARG A 9 -15.96 21.54 -5.67
N ALA A 10 -16.08 20.77 -6.75
CA ALA A 10 -15.18 20.85 -7.90
C ALA A 10 -15.58 21.94 -8.91
N GLY A 11 -16.72 22.60 -8.74
CA GLY A 11 -17.22 23.62 -9.66
C GLY A 11 -17.56 23.09 -11.06
N VAL A 12 -17.90 21.80 -11.18
CA VAL A 12 -18.21 21.14 -12.46
C VAL A 12 -19.52 20.38 -12.40
N SER A 13 -20.15 20.14 -13.56
CA SER A 13 -21.36 19.30 -13.61
C SER A 13 -21.04 17.81 -13.39
N LYS A 14 -22.02 17.05 -12.90
CA LYS A 14 -21.95 15.58 -12.82
C LYS A 14 -21.60 14.94 -14.17
N ALA A 15 -22.16 15.47 -15.26
CA ALA A 15 -21.88 14.96 -16.61
C ALA A 15 -20.40 15.11 -16.99
N THR A 16 -19.75 16.21 -16.59
CA THR A 16 -18.32 16.42 -16.80
C THR A 16 -17.47 15.41 -16.02
N ILE A 17 -17.90 15.04 -14.80
CA ILE A 17 -17.22 14.03 -13.99
C ILE A 17 -17.42 12.63 -14.62
N TYR A 18 -18.65 12.23 -14.93
CA TYR A 18 -18.94 10.91 -15.49
C TYR A 18 -18.28 10.66 -16.85
N ARG A 19 -18.02 11.72 -17.63
CA ARG A 19 -17.27 11.62 -18.89
C ARG A 19 -15.81 11.17 -18.68
N ARG A 20 -15.22 11.48 -17.52
CA ARG A 20 -13.83 11.13 -17.18
C ARG A 20 -13.72 9.88 -16.31
N TRP A 21 -14.70 9.64 -15.45
CA TRP A 21 -14.74 8.50 -14.55
C TRP A 21 -16.09 7.82 -14.63
N ALA A 22 -16.10 6.55 -15.01
CA ALA A 22 -17.31 5.77 -15.23
C ALA A 22 -18.19 5.64 -13.98
N SER A 23 -17.59 5.76 -12.79
CA SER A 23 -18.28 5.66 -11.50
C SER A 23 -17.66 6.59 -10.46
N LYS A 24 -18.36 6.81 -9.34
CA LYS A 24 -17.82 7.59 -8.21
C LYS A 24 -16.63 6.86 -7.60
N GLU A 25 -16.68 5.55 -7.58
CA GLU A 25 -15.72 4.64 -7.00
C GLU A 25 -14.40 4.70 -7.80
N ALA A 26 -14.49 4.71 -9.14
CA ALA A 26 -13.36 4.94 -10.02
C ALA A 26 -12.73 6.34 -9.83
N LEU A 27 -13.54 7.37 -9.56
CA LEU A 27 -13.04 8.70 -9.21
C LEU A 27 -12.29 8.69 -7.86
N VAL A 28 -12.81 8.01 -6.85
CA VAL A 28 -12.13 7.90 -5.54
C VAL A 28 -10.79 7.22 -5.68
N LEU A 29 -10.71 6.11 -6.40
CA LEU A 29 -9.45 5.40 -6.62
C LEU A 29 -8.43 6.25 -7.40
N GLU A 30 -8.87 6.99 -8.43
CA GLU A 30 -7.99 7.92 -9.13
C GLU A 30 -7.52 9.07 -8.23
N ALA A 31 -8.38 9.60 -7.37
CA ALA A 31 -8.00 10.61 -6.39
C ALA A 31 -6.94 10.07 -5.42
N LEU A 32 -7.07 8.81 -4.99
CA LEU A 32 -6.09 8.14 -4.13
C LEU A 32 -4.74 7.93 -4.83
N ARG A 33 -4.74 7.55 -6.11
CA ARG A 33 -3.51 7.47 -6.92
C ARG A 33 -2.75 8.80 -6.94
N ARG A 34 -3.47 9.92 -7.04
CA ARG A 34 -2.86 11.26 -7.10
C ARG A 34 -2.48 11.84 -5.76
N ALA A 35 -3.26 11.53 -4.72
CA ALA A 35 -3.01 12.04 -3.38
C ALA A 35 -1.87 11.29 -2.68
N ILE A 36 -1.64 10.02 -3.04
CA ILE A 36 -0.71 9.15 -2.33
C ILE A 36 0.30 8.59 -3.30
N ASN A 37 1.46 9.25 -3.36
CA ASN A 37 2.62 8.72 -4.06
C ASN A 37 3.04 7.38 -3.42
N PRO A 38 3.64 6.46 -4.18
CA PRO A 38 4.35 5.32 -3.61
C PRO A 38 5.38 5.77 -2.56
N LEU A 39 5.78 4.83 -1.71
CA LEU A 39 7.00 5.01 -0.94
C LEU A 39 8.17 4.75 -1.87
N ASP A 40 9.24 5.52 -1.74
CA ASP A 40 10.46 5.25 -2.46
C ASP A 40 11.12 4.00 -1.87
N ASP A 41 11.79 3.23 -2.72
CA ASP A 41 12.63 2.13 -2.26
C ASP A 41 13.94 2.70 -1.70
N ALA A 42 14.29 2.31 -0.48
CA ALA A 42 15.55 2.69 0.13
C ALA A 42 16.69 1.82 -0.41
N ASP A 43 17.84 2.43 -0.64
CA ASP A 43 19.08 1.72 -0.98
C ASP A 43 20.24 2.27 -0.14
N LEU A 44 20.38 1.69 1.05
CA LEU A 44 21.34 2.01 2.10
C LEU A 44 22.42 0.92 2.23
N GLY A 45 22.44 -0.06 1.33
CA GLY A 45 23.47 -1.10 1.29
C GLY A 45 23.26 -2.30 2.20
N SER A 46 22.10 -2.43 2.86
CA SER A 46 21.71 -3.69 3.52
C SER A 46 20.19 -3.86 3.57
N VAL A 47 19.72 -5.10 3.43
CA VAL A 47 18.29 -5.44 3.47
C VAL A 47 17.64 -4.95 4.76
N ARG A 48 18.32 -5.13 5.90
CA ARG A 48 17.77 -4.67 7.18
C ARG A 48 17.60 -3.15 7.19
N ALA A 49 18.62 -2.38 6.80
CA ALA A 49 18.51 -0.92 6.78
C ALA A 49 17.42 -0.45 5.80
N ASP A 50 17.37 -1.04 4.60
CA ASP A 50 16.40 -0.70 3.56
C ASP A 50 14.96 -0.96 4.03
N LEU A 51 14.73 -2.12 4.64
CA LEU A 51 13.43 -2.48 5.21
C LEU A 51 13.06 -1.63 6.43
N THR A 52 14.00 -1.32 7.32
CA THR A 52 13.75 -0.42 8.47
C THR A 52 13.26 0.95 7.99
N THR A 53 13.94 1.55 7.00
CA THR A 53 13.52 2.83 6.44
C THR A 53 12.17 2.74 5.74
N TYR A 54 11.99 1.75 4.87
CA TYR A 54 10.75 1.59 4.12
C TYR A 54 9.54 1.35 5.03
N LEU A 55 9.64 0.39 5.97
CA LEU A 55 8.57 0.04 6.89
C LEU A 55 8.33 1.12 7.94
N GLY A 56 9.35 1.89 8.33
CA GLY A 56 9.21 3.09 9.16
C GLY A 56 8.36 4.16 8.47
N ASN A 57 8.65 4.45 7.19
CA ASN A 57 7.84 5.39 6.41
C ASN A 57 6.41 4.88 6.19
N LEU A 58 6.24 3.55 6.02
CA LEU A 58 4.92 2.93 5.96
C LEU A 58 4.17 3.08 7.29
N ALA A 59 4.85 2.88 8.43
CA ALA A 59 4.28 3.05 9.76
C ALA A 59 3.73 4.47 9.96
N GLU A 60 4.53 5.48 9.63
CA GLU A 60 4.14 6.89 9.75
C GLU A 60 2.92 7.22 8.87
N ARG A 61 2.92 6.76 7.61
CA ARG A 61 1.79 6.94 6.70
C ARG A 61 0.53 6.25 7.18
N MET A 62 0.63 5.07 7.79
CA MET A 62 -0.53 4.35 8.34
C MET A 62 -1.06 4.98 9.62
N ALA A 63 -0.19 5.61 10.41
CA ALA A 63 -0.56 6.34 11.62
C ALA A 63 -1.28 7.66 11.30
N THR A 64 -0.79 8.41 10.30
CA THR A 64 -1.24 9.78 10.01
C THR A 64 -2.21 9.90 8.83
N GLY A 65 -2.27 8.89 7.95
CA GLY A 65 -2.98 8.96 6.68
C GLY A 65 -4.44 8.53 6.75
N ASN A 66 -5.32 9.33 6.13
CA ASN A 66 -6.74 9.03 5.90
C ASN A 66 -6.97 7.88 4.90
N MET A 67 -5.91 7.35 4.27
CA MET A 67 -5.98 6.26 3.28
C MET A 67 -6.65 5.00 3.83
N ALA A 68 -6.31 4.66 5.06
CA ALA A 68 -6.84 3.48 5.71
C ALA A 68 -8.36 3.56 5.92
N ASP A 69 -8.93 4.75 5.98
CA ASP A 69 -10.37 4.93 6.14
C ASP A 69 -11.12 4.67 4.82
N VAL A 70 -10.44 4.85 3.68
CA VAL A 70 -11.04 4.68 2.34
C VAL A 70 -10.86 3.26 1.81
N LEU A 71 -9.77 2.58 2.19
CA LEU A 71 -9.44 1.25 1.68
C LEU A 71 -10.54 0.19 1.90
N PRO A 72 -11.21 0.08 3.08
CA PRO A 72 -12.30 -0.87 3.26
C PRO A 72 -13.48 -0.64 2.30
N HIS A 73 -13.79 0.62 2.02
CA HIS A 73 -14.85 0.97 1.07
C HIS A 73 -14.47 0.58 -0.36
N LEU A 74 -13.23 0.81 -0.77
CA LEU A 74 -12.75 0.37 -2.08
C LEU A 74 -12.80 -1.16 -2.22
N ILE A 75 -12.40 -1.88 -1.17
CA ILE A 75 -12.44 -3.34 -1.16
C ILE A 75 -13.90 -3.80 -1.33
N GLU A 76 -14.83 -3.25 -0.54
CA GLU A 76 -16.25 -3.59 -0.63
C GLU A 76 -16.83 -3.31 -2.02
N TRP A 77 -16.61 -2.11 -2.58
CA TRP A 77 -17.06 -1.76 -3.93
C TRP A 77 -16.47 -2.70 -4.99
N SER A 78 -15.21 -3.10 -4.85
CA SER A 78 -14.53 -3.98 -5.81
C SER A 78 -15.11 -5.40 -5.86
N VAL A 79 -15.82 -5.84 -4.83
CA VAL A 79 -16.50 -7.16 -4.82
C VAL A 79 -17.59 -7.22 -5.89
N HIS A 80 -18.22 -6.08 -6.20
CA HIS A 80 -19.39 -6.00 -7.08
C HIS A 80 -19.10 -5.33 -8.43
N ASP A 81 -17.91 -4.75 -8.60
CA ASP A 81 -17.49 -4.06 -9.82
C ASP A 81 -16.15 -4.64 -10.32
N PRO A 82 -16.16 -5.51 -11.35
CA PRO A 82 -14.94 -6.09 -11.92
C PRO A 82 -13.97 -5.05 -12.50
N GLN A 83 -14.47 -3.93 -13.00
CA GLN A 83 -13.63 -2.86 -13.54
C GLN A 83 -12.90 -2.15 -12.40
N LEU A 84 -13.61 -1.83 -11.31
CA LEU A 84 -12.98 -1.27 -10.11
C LEU A 84 -11.99 -2.26 -9.49
N ARG A 85 -12.32 -3.56 -9.46
CA ARG A 85 -11.40 -4.60 -9.00
C ARG A 85 -10.08 -4.59 -9.77
N ALA A 86 -10.14 -4.58 -11.09
CA ALA A 86 -8.93 -4.50 -11.92
C ALA A 86 -8.12 -3.23 -11.65
N GLN A 87 -8.78 -2.10 -11.40
CA GLN A 87 -8.09 -0.86 -11.05
C GLN A 87 -7.46 -0.94 -9.65
N LEU A 88 -8.12 -1.56 -8.68
CA LEU A 88 -7.58 -1.77 -7.33
C LEU A 88 -6.38 -2.72 -7.37
N ASP A 89 -6.44 -3.79 -8.16
CA ASP A 89 -5.33 -4.72 -8.36
C ASP A 89 -4.10 -4.02 -8.96
N ASP A 90 -4.29 -3.20 -10.00
CA ASP A 90 -3.23 -2.36 -10.57
C ASP A 90 -2.64 -1.38 -9.55
N TYR A 91 -3.50 -0.73 -8.76
CA TYR A 91 -3.08 0.17 -7.70
C TYR A 91 -2.22 -0.54 -6.66
N VAL A 92 -2.66 -1.71 -6.18
CA VAL A 92 -1.92 -2.53 -5.21
C VAL A 92 -0.60 -3.00 -5.81
N ALA A 93 -0.59 -3.52 -7.03
CA ALA A 93 0.62 -3.96 -7.72
C ALA A 93 1.66 -2.83 -7.82
N HIS A 94 1.24 -1.62 -8.21
CA HIS A 94 2.14 -0.47 -8.26
C HIS A 94 2.74 -0.11 -6.90
N ARG A 95 1.94 -0.18 -5.82
CA ARG A 95 2.36 0.13 -4.46
C ARG A 95 3.32 -0.90 -3.85
N ARG A 96 3.34 -2.13 -4.36
CA ARG A 96 4.23 -3.21 -3.90
C ARG A 96 5.63 -3.13 -4.48
N ARG A 97 5.78 -2.56 -5.69
CA ARG A 97 7.05 -2.54 -6.45
C ARG A 97 8.26 -2.07 -5.64
N PRO A 98 8.19 -1.01 -4.82
CA PRO A 98 9.35 -0.55 -4.07
C PRO A 98 9.87 -1.59 -3.07
N LEU A 99 8.95 -2.27 -2.37
CA LEU A 99 9.34 -3.32 -1.42
C LEU A 99 9.87 -4.57 -2.13
N VAL A 100 9.29 -4.94 -3.27
CA VAL A 100 9.84 -6.00 -4.13
C VAL A 100 11.27 -5.65 -4.56
N ALA A 101 11.53 -4.40 -4.97
CA ALA A 101 12.86 -3.96 -5.39
C ALA A 101 13.89 -4.04 -4.26
N ILE A 102 13.52 -3.69 -3.02
CA ILE A 102 14.39 -3.85 -1.84
C ILE A 102 14.76 -5.33 -1.65
N LEU A 103 13.77 -6.23 -1.67
CA LEU A 103 14.03 -7.66 -1.48
C LEU A 103 14.84 -8.26 -2.64
N GLN A 104 14.57 -7.84 -3.88
CA GLN A 104 15.33 -8.26 -5.05
C GLN A 104 16.81 -7.85 -4.95
N ARG A 105 17.10 -6.63 -4.51
CA ARG A 105 18.49 -6.20 -4.23
C ARG A 105 19.14 -7.05 -3.14
N GLY A 106 18.38 -7.46 -2.13
CA GLY A 106 18.85 -8.37 -1.09
C GLY A 106 19.30 -9.73 -1.65
N VAL A 107 18.54 -10.27 -2.61
CA VAL A 107 18.93 -11.50 -3.34
C VAL A 107 20.19 -11.26 -4.15
N GLU A 108 20.27 -10.15 -4.90
CA GLU A 108 21.44 -9.80 -5.71
C GLU A 108 22.73 -9.63 -4.89
N ARG A 109 22.61 -9.17 -3.63
CA ARG A 109 23.71 -9.04 -2.67
C ARG A 109 24.05 -10.35 -1.94
N GLY A 110 23.24 -11.39 -2.09
CA GLY A 110 23.37 -12.64 -1.33
C GLY A 110 22.97 -12.51 0.15
N GLU A 111 22.25 -11.45 0.52
CA GLU A 111 21.68 -11.27 1.87
C GLU A 111 20.39 -12.09 2.07
N ILE A 112 19.66 -12.35 0.97
CA ILE A 112 18.43 -13.15 0.93
C ILE A 112 18.66 -14.37 0.04
N ARG A 113 18.13 -15.53 0.43
CA ARG A 113 18.18 -16.75 -0.40
C ARG A 113 17.40 -16.57 -1.70
N ASP A 114 17.90 -17.17 -2.77
CA ASP A 114 17.30 -17.09 -4.11
C ASP A 114 16.02 -17.95 -4.27
N ASP A 115 15.71 -18.79 -3.28
CA ASP A 115 14.51 -19.64 -3.22
C ASP A 115 13.29 -18.95 -2.57
N VAL A 116 13.43 -17.69 -2.16
CA VAL A 116 12.37 -16.95 -1.45
C VAL A 116 11.33 -16.40 -2.44
N GLU A 117 10.06 -16.74 -2.21
CA GLU A 117 8.91 -16.15 -2.89
C GLU A 117 8.70 -14.69 -2.44
N LEU A 118 9.27 -13.74 -3.19
CA LEU A 118 9.31 -12.31 -2.82
C LEU A 118 7.93 -11.70 -2.65
N ASP A 119 6.95 -12.08 -3.48
CA ASP A 119 5.58 -11.57 -3.34
C ASP A 119 4.93 -12.01 -2.03
N THR A 120 5.18 -13.24 -1.60
CA THR A 120 4.70 -13.73 -0.29
C THR A 120 5.37 -12.96 0.85
N MET A 121 6.64 -12.62 0.69
CA MET A 121 7.37 -11.83 1.69
C MET A 121 6.85 -10.40 1.79
N VAL A 122 6.50 -9.78 0.66
CA VAL A 122 5.80 -8.48 0.65
C VAL A 122 4.47 -8.56 1.40
N ASP A 123 3.69 -9.62 1.19
CA ASP A 123 2.44 -9.85 1.95
C ASP A 123 2.69 -9.96 3.45
N ALA A 124 3.73 -10.71 3.84
CA ALA A 124 4.10 -10.90 5.24
C ALA A 124 4.54 -9.59 5.91
N PHE A 125 5.24 -8.70 5.19
CA PHE A 125 5.64 -7.40 5.72
C PHE A 125 4.48 -6.40 5.80
N VAL A 126 3.62 -6.33 4.77
CA VAL A 126 2.56 -5.31 4.68
C VAL A 126 1.29 -5.72 5.42
N GLY A 127 0.93 -7.01 5.41
CA GLY A 127 -0.28 -7.54 6.03
C GLY A 127 -0.48 -7.14 7.49
N PRO A 128 0.54 -7.22 8.36
CA PRO A 128 0.47 -6.80 9.76
C PRO A 128 0.06 -5.32 9.94
N PHE A 129 0.49 -4.42 9.06
CA PHE A 129 0.08 -3.00 9.10
C PHE A 129 -1.40 -2.84 8.80
N ILE A 130 -1.89 -3.56 7.78
CA ILE A 130 -3.32 -3.57 7.42
C ILE A 130 -4.14 -4.17 8.55
N TYR A 131 -3.71 -5.29 9.12
CA TYR A 131 -4.38 -5.95 10.24
C TYR A 131 -4.49 -5.02 11.46
N ARG A 132 -3.39 -4.36 11.85
CA ARG A 132 -3.43 -3.41 12.98
C ARG A 132 -4.31 -2.21 12.69
N LYS A 133 -4.21 -1.64 11.50
CA LYS A 133 -4.96 -0.43 11.15
C LYS A 133 -6.46 -0.67 11.01
N LEU A 134 -6.87 -1.80 10.41
CA LEU A 134 -8.26 -2.04 10.06
C LEU A 134 -9.02 -2.89 11.09
N LEU A 135 -8.34 -3.77 11.83
CA LEU A 135 -9.01 -4.75 12.68
C LEU A 135 -8.74 -4.55 14.17
N THR A 136 -7.48 -4.40 14.60
CA THR A 136 -7.17 -4.38 16.04
C THR A 136 -7.03 -2.98 16.63
N GLY A 137 -6.75 -1.97 15.81
CA GLY A 137 -6.41 -0.62 16.28
C GLY A 137 -5.10 -0.54 17.09
N ALA A 138 -4.29 -1.61 17.08
CA ALA A 138 -3.05 -1.64 17.84
C ALA A 138 -2.03 -0.61 17.29
N PRO A 139 -1.16 -0.04 18.14
CA PRO A 139 -0.20 0.99 17.71
C PRO A 139 0.69 0.53 16.55
N ILE A 140 0.96 1.44 15.62
CA ILE A 140 1.89 1.26 14.50
C ILE A 140 3.01 2.28 14.70
N GLY A 141 4.22 1.81 14.99
CA GLY A 141 5.37 2.67 15.29
C GLY A 141 6.69 1.90 15.25
N ALA A 142 7.80 2.54 15.62
CA ALA A 142 9.15 2.00 15.45
C ALA A 142 9.33 0.59 16.05
N GLY A 143 8.91 0.37 17.31
CA GLY A 143 9.03 -0.94 17.95
C GLY A 143 8.27 -2.06 17.21
N PHE A 144 7.15 -1.74 16.56
CA PHE A 144 6.43 -2.73 15.74
C PHE A 144 7.21 -3.08 14.46
N VAL A 145 7.87 -2.11 13.85
CA VAL A 145 8.73 -2.35 12.69
C VAL A 145 9.89 -3.26 13.09
N ASP A 146 10.55 -2.95 14.20
CA ASP A 146 11.67 -3.76 14.71
C ASP A 146 11.23 -5.20 15.01
N ASP A 147 10.10 -5.38 15.70
CA ASP A 147 9.52 -6.71 15.97
C ASP A 147 9.26 -7.52 14.69
N LEU A 148 8.73 -6.87 13.64
CA LEU A 148 8.48 -7.54 12.35
C LEU A 148 9.77 -7.93 11.64
N LEU A 149 10.78 -7.06 11.66
CA LEU A 149 12.07 -7.34 11.03
C LEU A 149 12.80 -8.47 11.76
N ASP A 150 12.78 -8.46 13.09
CA ASP A 150 13.38 -9.51 13.92
C ASP A 150 12.68 -10.86 13.71
N LEU A 151 11.37 -10.86 13.44
CA LEU A 151 10.62 -12.08 13.15
C LEU A 151 10.85 -12.61 11.72
N LEU A 152 10.82 -11.74 10.72
CA LEU A 152 10.75 -12.15 9.31
C LEU A 152 12.12 -12.30 8.65
N ILE A 153 13.09 -11.42 8.94
CA ILE A 153 14.42 -11.47 8.30
C ILE A 153 15.10 -12.84 8.48
N PRO A 154 15.13 -13.45 9.68
CA PRO A 154 15.80 -14.75 9.87
C PRO A 154 15.21 -15.88 9.02
N THR A 155 13.98 -15.74 8.52
CA THR A 155 13.33 -16.76 7.70
C THR A 155 13.80 -16.75 6.25
N ILE A 156 14.39 -15.64 5.79
CA ILE A 156 14.77 -15.39 4.38
C ILE A 156 16.27 -15.20 4.16
N THR A 157 17.06 -14.98 5.22
CA THR A 157 18.51 -14.83 5.11
C THR A 157 19.21 -16.13 4.71
N ALA A 158 20.31 -15.99 3.97
CA ALA A 158 21.19 -17.08 3.54
C ALA A 158 22.04 -17.66 4.69
#